data_AF-A0A973M7J1-F1
#
_entry.id   AF-A0A973M7J1-F1
#
_cell.length_a   1.000
_cell.length_b   1.000
_cell.length_c   1.000
_cell.angle_alpha   90.00
_cell.angle_beta   90.00
_cell.angle_gamma   90.00
#
_symmetry.space_group_name_H-M   'P 1'
#
loop_
_entity.id
_entity.type
_entity.pdbx_description
1 polymer ?
#
loop_
_entity_poly.entity_id
_entity_poly.type
_entity_poly.pdbx_seq_one_letter_code
_entity_poly.pdbx_strand_id
1 'polypeptide(L)'
;DTIALHFTWKPLQAEVESFLPELESALAPFAARPHWGKLFAMPSAELRKLFPRFDDFRELVAKRDPEGKFRNAYLDRVLGA
;
A
#
# COMPACT_ATOMS: atom_id res chain seq x y z
N ASP A 1 -18.87 3.37 5.67
CA ASP A 1 -18.61 4.68 5.03
C ASP A 1 -17.14 5.06 5.17
N THR A 2 -16.63 5.84 4.22
CA THR A 2 -15.21 6.21 4.13
C THR A 2 -15.08 7.66 3.68
N ILE A 3 -14.08 8.38 4.18
CA ILE A 3 -13.65 9.69 3.67
C ILE A 3 -12.32 9.49 2.93
N ALA A 4 -12.18 10.14 1.77
CA ALA A 4 -10.96 10.08 0.96
C ALA A 4 -10.33 11.46 0.84
N LEU A 5 -9.03 11.56 1.13
CA LEU A 5 -8.22 12.76 0.94
C LEU A 5 -7.31 12.55 -0.27
N HIS A 6 -7.43 13.42 -1.29
CA HIS A 6 -6.63 13.35 -2.52
C HIS A 6 -5.61 14.48 -2.54
N PHE A 7 -4.35 14.14 -2.77
CA PHE A 7 -3.27 15.11 -2.99
C PHE A 7 -2.78 15.05 -4.44
N THR A 8 -2.77 16.20 -5.10
CA THR A 8 -2.12 16.41 -6.40
C THR A 8 -0.83 17.17 -6.15
N TRP A 9 0.30 16.57 -6.47
CA TRP A 9 1.62 17.14 -6.19
C TRP A 9 2.16 17.92 -7.39
N LYS A 10 3.07 18.86 -7.13
CA LYS A 10 4.00 19.35 -8.16
C LYS A 10 4.88 18.19 -8.64
N PRO A 11 5.43 18.21 -9.86
CA PRO A 11 6.28 17.13 -10.39
C PRO A 11 7.70 17.12 -9.77
N LEU A 12 7.76 17.00 -8.45
CA LEU A 12 8.96 16.99 -7.61
C LEU A 12 9.02 15.65 -6.88
N GLN A 13 9.34 14.59 -7.62
CA GLN A 13 9.10 13.21 -7.16
C GLN A 13 9.89 12.86 -5.89
N ALA A 14 11.18 13.21 -5.82
CA ALA A 14 12.02 12.88 -4.67
C ALA A 14 11.55 13.60 -3.39
N GLU A 15 11.12 14.85 -3.53
CA GLU A 15 10.58 15.66 -2.45
C GLU A 15 9.23 15.14 -1.97
N VAL A 16 8.36 14.72 -2.90
CA VAL A 16 7.09 14.08 -2.55
C VAL A 16 7.33 12.76 -1.83
N GLU A 17 8.15 11.88 -2.38
CA GLU A 17 8.42 10.55 -1.80
C GLU A 17 9.07 10.65 -0.40
N SER A 18 9.97 11.61 -0.19
CA SER A 18 10.58 11.83 1.13
C SER A 18 9.61 12.41 2.16
N PHE A 19 8.54 13.09 1.74
CA PHE A 19 7.49 13.60 2.62
C PHE A 19 6.42 12.57 2.98
N LEU A 20 6.19 11.54 2.15
CA LEU A 20 5.12 10.55 2.37
C LEU A 20 5.11 9.92 3.78
N PRO A 21 6.25 9.53 4.39
CA PRO A 21 6.26 8.97 5.74
C PRO A 21 5.69 9.93 6.79
N GLU A 22 5.94 11.24 6.66
CA GLU A 22 5.42 12.26 7.57
C GLU A 22 3.89 12.38 7.45
N LEU A 23 3.39 12.47 6.21
CA LEU A 23 1.96 12.49 5.94
C LEU A 23 1.26 11.22 6.45
N GLU A 24 1.84 10.05 6.20
CA GLU A 24 1.30 8.76 6.63
C GLU A 24 1.30 8.62 8.16
N SER A 25 2.32 9.13 8.84
CA SER A 25 2.37 9.17 10.31
C SER A 25 1.26 10.05 10.88
N ALA A 26 1.01 11.22 10.30
CA ALA A 26 -0.08 12.10 10.71
C ALA A 26 -1.47 11.48 10.52
N LEU A 27 -1.62 10.59 9.53
CA LEU A 27 -2.89 9.92 9.22
C LEU A 27 -3.07 8.56 9.94
N ALA A 28 -2.02 8.02 10.56
CA ALA A 28 -2.04 6.71 11.22
C ALA A 28 -3.15 6.55 12.29
N PRO A 29 -3.46 7.55 13.14
CA PRO A 29 -4.54 7.44 14.14
C PRO A 29 -5.93 7.16 13.55
N PHE A 30 -6.12 7.42 12.25
CA PHE A 30 -7.38 7.23 11.55
C PHE A 30 -7.45 5.91 10.77
N ALA A 31 -6.46 5.02 10.94
CA ALA A 31 -6.32 3.79 10.15
C ALA A 31 -6.39 4.04 8.63
N ALA A 32 -5.76 5.13 8.19
CA ALA A 32 -5.78 5.55 6.80
C ALA A 32 -5.16 4.50 5.88
N ARG A 33 -5.87 4.13 4.82
CA ARG A 33 -5.42 3.18 3.81
C ARG A 33 -4.94 3.94 2.58
N PRO A 34 -3.73 3.65 2.05
CA PRO A 34 -3.29 4.27 0.81
C PRO A 34 -4.11 3.77 -0.37
N HIS A 35 -4.25 4.60 -1.39
CA HIS A 35 -4.81 4.19 -2.67
C HIS A 35 -3.73 3.48 -3.50
N TRP A 36 -3.96 2.24 -3.91
CA TRP A 36 -2.96 1.41 -4.60
C TRP A 36 -2.39 2.02 -5.89
N GLY A 37 -3.19 2.83 -6.60
CA GLY A 37 -2.75 3.55 -7.81
C GLY A 37 -2.01 4.87 -7.56
N LYS A 38 -1.55 5.16 -6.34
CA LYS A 38 -0.86 6.40 -5.97
C LYS A 38 0.44 6.15 -5.22
N LEU A 39 1.22 7.21 -5.02
CA LEU A 39 2.42 7.19 -4.19
C LEU A 39 2.05 6.97 -2.72
N PHE A 40 2.75 6.03 -2.08
CA PHE A 40 2.75 5.78 -0.63
C PHE A 40 4.04 5.04 -0.25
N ALA A 41 4.54 5.28 0.96
CA ALA A 41 5.76 4.73 1.53
C ALA A 41 5.50 3.54 2.47
N MET A 42 4.25 3.35 2.91
CA MET A 42 3.85 2.30 3.85
C MET A 42 4.35 0.89 3.47
N PRO A 43 5.05 0.18 4.37
CA PRO A 43 5.55 -1.17 4.09
C PRO A 43 4.44 -2.22 4.21
N SER A 44 4.65 -3.39 3.58
CA SER A 44 3.70 -4.53 3.62
C SER A 44 3.22 -4.90 5.03
N ALA A 45 4.11 -4.84 6.02
CA ALA A 45 3.78 -5.15 7.42
C ALA A 45 2.71 -4.21 8.01
N GLU A 46 2.74 -2.93 7.67
CA GLU A 46 1.71 -1.97 8.10
C GLU A 46 0.42 -2.13 7.29
N LEU A 47 0.53 -2.37 5.98
CA LEU A 47 -0.62 -2.67 5.12
C LEU A 47 -1.38 -3.90 5.64
N ARG A 48 -0.68 -4.96 6.03
CA ARG A 48 -1.28 -6.17 6.59
C ARG A 48 -2.14 -5.90 7.83
N LYS A 49 -1.77 -4.93 8.67
CA LYS A 49 -2.55 -4.53 9.86
C LYS A 49 -3.84 -3.77 9.48
N LEU A 50 -3.82 -3.01 8.38
CA LEU A 50 -4.94 -2.18 7.95
C LEU A 50 -6.03 -2.93 7.18
N PHE A 51 -5.70 -4.09 6.61
CA PHE A 51 -6.59 -4.91 5.80
C PHE A 51 -6.89 -6.25 6.49
N PRO A 52 -8.04 -6.42 7.16
CA PRO A 52 -8.33 -7.62 7.96
C PRO A 52 -8.27 -8.96 7.21
N ARG A 53 -8.44 -8.92 5.88
CA ARG A 53 -8.41 -10.11 5.00
C ARG A 53 -7.17 -10.16 4.11
N PHE A 54 -6.08 -9.52 4.54
CA PHE A 54 -4.84 -9.48 3.78
C PHE A 54 -4.25 -10.88 3.55
N ASP A 55 -4.24 -11.71 4.59
CA ASP A 55 -3.69 -13.07 4.50
C ASP A 55 -4.60 -14.01 3.69
N ASP A 56 -5.93 -13.89 3.80
CA ASP A 56 -6.87 -14.59 2.92
C ASP A 56 -6.57 -14.32 1.44
N PHE A 57 -6.27 -13.06 1.10
CA PHE A 57 -5.93 -12.69 -0.26
C PHE A 57 -4.58 -13.29 -0.69
N ARG A 58 -3.56 -13.25 0.17
CA ARG A 58 -2.27 -13.90 -0.09
C ARG A 58 -2.44 -15.41 -0.35
N GLU A 59 -3.24 -16.09 0.46
CA GLU A 59 -3.54 -17.51 0.28
C GLU A 59 -4.27 -17.78 -1.04
N LEU A 60 -5.27 -16.95 -1.37
CA LEU A 60 -5.99 -17.06 -2.63
C LEU A 60 -5.05 -16.90 -3.83
N VAL A 61 -4.14 -15.92 -3.79
CA VAL A 61 -3.13 -15.70 -4.84
C VAL A 61 -2.21 -16.92 -4.95
N ALA A 62 -1.67 -17.43 -3.84
CA ALA A 62 -0.81 -18.61 -3.85
C ALA A 62 -1.49 -19.85 -4.45
N LYS A 63 -2.81 -20.00 -4.23
CA LYS A 63 -3.60 -21.11 -4.79
C LYS A 63 -3.89 -20.95 -6.28
N ARG A 64 -4.04 -19.71 -6.78
CA ARG A 64 -4.49 -19.43 -8.16
C ARG A 64 -3.35 -19.11 -9.11
N ASP A 65 -2.24 -18.62 -8.60
CA ASP A 65 -1.03 -18.28 -9.33
C ASP A 65 0.21 -18.82 -8.61
N PRO A 66 0.34 -20.15 -8.48
CA PRO A 66 1.43 -20.78 -7.72
C PRO A 66 2.82 -20.49 -8.31
N GLU A 67 2.89 -20.21 -9.60
CA GLU A 67 4.13 -19.85 -10.31
C GLU A 67 4.38 -18.33 -10.33
N GLY A 68 3.44 -17.52 -9.83
CA GLY A 68 3.59 -16.07 -9.72
C GLY A 68 3.62 -15.34 -11.07
N LYS A 69 2.94 -15.86 -12.10
CA LYS A 69 2.91 -15.27 -13.45
C LYS A 69 2.42 -13.82 -13.46
N PHE A 70 1.56 -13.44 -12.52
CA PHE A 70 1.02 -12.08 -12.42
C PHE A 70 1.71 -11.24 -11.34
N ARG A 71 2.77 -11.75 -10.68
CA ARG A 71 3.55 -10.99 -9.70
C ARG A 71 4.50 -10.01 -10.39
N ASN A 72 4.78 -8.91 -9.69
CA ASN A 72 5.77 -7.92 -10.08
C ASN A 72 6.36 -7.27 -8.83
N ALA A 73 7.39 -6.44 -9.00
CA ALA A 73 8.06 -5.76 -7.88
C ALA A 73 7.12 -4.93 -7.00
N TYR A 74 6.07 -4.34 -7.57
CA TYR A 74 5.06 -3.62 -6.79
C TYR A 74 4.27 -4.58 -5.88
N LEU A 75 3.79 -5.70 -6.41
CA LEU A 75 3.08 -6.72 -5.65
C LEU A 75 3.98 -7.36 -4.59
N ASP A 76 5.25 -7.59 -4.88
CA ASP A 76 6.20 -8.10 -3.89
C ASP A 76 6.42 -7.10 -2.75
N ARG A 77 6.46 -5.79 -3.07
CA ARG A 77 6.52 -4.72 -2.05
C ARG A 77 5.25 -4.65 -1.20
N VAL A 78 4.06 -4.76 -1.80
CA VAL A 78 2.80 -4.53 -1.06
C VAL A 78 2.28 -5.79 -0.37
N LEU A 79 2.33 -6.95 -1.03
CA LEU A 79 1.88 -8.21 -0.47
C LEU A 79 2.96 -8.84 0.41
N GLY A 80 4.22 -8.52 0.19
CA GLY A 80 5.37 -9.26 0.72
C GLY A 80 5.68 -10.48 -0.14
N ALA A 81 6.91 -11.00 -0.04
CA ALA A 81 7.27 -12.30 -0.63
C ALA A 81 6.31 -13.39 -0.12
#